data_AF-A0A3D0UM69-F1
#
_entry.id   AF-A0A3D0UM69-F1
#
_cell.length_a   1.000
_cell.length_b   1.000
_cell.length_c   1.000
_cell.angle_alpha   90.00
_cell.angle_beta   90.00
_cell.angle_gamma   90.00
#
_symmetry.space_group_name_H-M   'P 1'
#
loop_
_entity.id
_entity.type
_entity.pdbx_description
1 polymer ?
#
loop_
_entity_poly.entity_id
_entity_poly.type
_entity_poly.pdbx_seq_one_letter_code
_entity_poly.pdbx_strand_id
1 'polypeptide(L)'
;MRPPLAEKSDREALWAHINSTIDCIATDHAPHTLAEKQSPDPPPGVPGLETSLPLMLTAVHEGRLTIERLIDLMASNPQRIFNLPSQPDTRIEVDP
;
A
#
# COMPACT_ATOMS: atom_id res chain seq x y z
N MET A 1 10.74 -10.80 -0.16
CA MET A 1 9.31 -10.65 -0.49
C MET A 1 9.04 -11.35 -1.80
N ARG A 2 7.78 -11.68 -2.10
CA ARG A 2 7.36 -12.22 -3.39
C ARG A 2 6.11 -11.48 -3.85
N PRO A 3 6.06 -10.93 -5.07
CA PRO A 3 7.13 -10.90 -6.08
C PRO A 3 8.39 -10.13 -5.60
N PRO A 4 9.58 -10.40 -6.16
CA PRO A 4 10.79 -9.63 -5.86
C PRO A 4 10.66 -8.17 -6.34
N LEU A 5 11.53 -7.28 -5.85
CA LEU A 5 11.62 -5.93 -6.42
C LEU A 5 12.05 -6.03 -7.88
N ALA A 6 11.25 -5.42 -8.75
CA ALA A 6 11.44 -5.45 -10.20
C ALA A 6 12.33 -4.28 -10.67
N GLU A 7 12.49 -4.14 -11.98
CA GLU A 7 13.33 -3.08 -12.55
C GLU A 7 12.66 -1.70 -12.46
N LYS A 8 13.44 -0.65 -12.74
CA LYS A 8 12.93 0.73 -12.72
C LYS A 8 11.80 0.94 -13.73
N SER A 9 11.89 0.31 -14.89
CA SER A 9 10.89 0.33 -15.97
C SER A 9 9.56 -0.27 -15.51
N ASP A 10 9.58 -1.37 -14.77
CA ASP A 10 8.37 -1.97 -14.19
C ASP A 10 7.69 -1.02 -13.22
N ARG A 11 8.48 -0.38 -12.34
CA ARG A 11 7.96 0.64 -11.43
C ARG A 11 7.35 1.83 -12.18
N GLU A 12 8.01 2.32 -13.23
CA GLU A 12 7.50 3.41 -14.07
C GLU A 12 6.19 3.02 -14.76
N ALA A 13 6.06 1.78 -15.22
CA ALA A 13 4.82 1.25 -15.78
C ALA A 13 3.67 1.24 -14.76
N LEU A 14 3.93 0.86 -13.51
CA LEU A 14 2.93 0.93 -12.44
C LEU A 14 2.44 2.36 -12.21
N TRP A 15 3.35 3.34 -12.17
CA TRP A 15 2.98 4.75 -12.02
C TRP A 15 2.20 5.27 -13.23
N ALA A 16 2.56 4.89 -14.45
CA ALA A 16 1.85 5.31 -15.66
C ALA A 16 0.40 4.82 -15.69
N HIS A 17 0.09 3.69 -15.04
CA HIS A 17 -1.23 3.07 -15.04
C HIS A 17 -2.00 3.23 -13.71
N ILE A 18 -1.48 4.03 -12.78
CA ILE A 18 -2.08 4.19 -11.44
C ILE A 18 -3.48 4.81 -11.47
N ASN A 19 -3.78 5.60 -12.51
CA ASN A 19 -5.06 6.27 -12.72
C ASN A 19 -6.03 5.48 -13.61
N SER A 20 -5.61 4.35 -14.18
CA SER A 20 -6.40 3.62 -15.18
C SER A 20 -6.57 2.14 -14.86
N THR A 21 -5.48 1.37 -14.79
CA THR A 21 -5.53 -0.09 -14.67
C THR A 21 -5.49 -0.58 -13.23
N ILE A 22 -4.86 0.17 -12.33
CA ILE A 22 -4.67 -0.26 -10.93
C ILE A 22 -5.91 0.09 -10.11
N ASP A 23 -6.61 -0.91 -9.59
CA ASP A 23 -7.79 -0.67 -8.77
C ASP A 23 -7.45 -0.32 -7.31
N CYS A 24 -6.43 -0.98 -6.74
CA CYS A 24 -6.12 -0.92 -5.31
C CYS A 24 -4.62 -0.92 -5.02
N ILE A 25 -4.25 -0.39 -3.85
CA ILE A 25 -2.92 -0.56 -3.23
C ILE A 25 -3.08 -1.35 -1.94
N ALA A 26 -2.31 -2.43 -1.80
CA ALA A 26 -2.25 -3.26 -0.60
C ALA A 26 -0.79 -3.46 -0.16
N THR A 27 -0.58 -3.67 1.14
CA THR A 27 0.77 -3.66 1.73
C THR A 27 1.51 -4.98 1.63
N ASP A 28 0.77 -6.09 1.46
CA ASP A 28 1.31 -7.45 1.64
C ASP A 28 2.15 -7.56 2.93
N HIS A 29 1.68 -6.94 4.02
CA HIS A 29 2.40 -6.90 5.29
C HIS A 29 2.69 -8.31 5.79
N ALA A 30 3.96 -8.72 5.69
CA ALA A 30 4.44 -10.06 5.97
C ALA A 30 5.66 -9.98 6.91
N PRO A 31 5.43 -9.70 8.21
CA PRO A 31 6.50 -9.51 9.18
C PRO A 31 7.19 -10.83 9.52
N HIS A 32 8.49 -10.75 9.74
CA HIS A 32 9.33 -11.82 10.29
C HIS A 32 10.24 -11.21 11.34
N THR A 33 10.68 -12.02 12.30
CA THR A 33 11.64 -11.57 13.30
C THR A 33 12.98 -11.22 12.66
N LEU A 34 13.77 -10.38 13.33
CA LEU A 34 15.10 -10.03 12.86
C LEU A 34 16.00 -11.28 12.71
N ALA A 35 15.89 -12.22 13.65
CA ALA A 35 16.66 -13.47 13.63
C ALA A 35 16.34 -14.32 12.39
N GLU A 36 15.07 -14.47 12.03
CA GLU A 36 14.66 -15.17 10.80
C GLU A 36 15.21 -14.47 9.56
N LYS A 37 15.13 -13.13 9.50
CA LYS A 37 15.64 -12.34 8.37
C LYS A 37 17.17 -12.36 8.23
N GLN A 38 17.90 -12.69 9.30
CA GLN A 38 19.37 -12.81 9.32
C GLN A 38 19.86 -14.26 9.19
N SER A 39 18.95 -15.22 9.08
CA SER A 39 19.30 -16.64 8.92
C SER A 39 19.90 -16.92 7.53
N PRO A 40 20.56 -18.07 7.34
CA PRO A 40 21.10 -18.47 6.03
C PRO A 40 20.03 -18.65 4.93
N ASP A 41 18.76 -18.88 5.31
CA ASP A 41 17.62 -19.00 4.39
C ASP A 41 16.47 -18.09 4.88
N PRO A 42 16.59 -16.77 4.68
CA PRO A 42 15.64 -15.83 5.26
C PRO A 42 14.29 -15.87 4.53
N PRO A 43 13.16 -15.95 5.26
CA PRO A 43 11.86 -16.06 4.63
C PRO A 43 11.50 -14.80 3.83
N PRO A 44 10.72 -14.93 2.73
CA PRO A 44 10.25 -13.79 1.98
C PRO A 44 9.18 -13.02 2.77
N GLY A 45 9.30 -11.70 2.80
CA GLY A 45 8.32 -10.82 3.44
C GLY A 45 9.01 -9.60 4.05
N VAL A 46 8.28 -8.50 4.14
CA VAL A 46 8.65 -7.27 4.84
C VAL A 46 7.41 -6.66 5.52
N PRO A 47 7.57 -5.95 6.65
CA PRO A 47 6.48 -5.16 7.19
C PRO A 47 6.23 -3.92 6.32
N GLY A 48 4.95 -3.63 5.99
CA GLY A 48 4.55 -2.41 5.28
C GLY A 48 3.27 -1.72 5.78
N LEU A 49 2.64 -2.23 6.83
CA LEU A 49 1.35 -1.73 7.33
C LEU A 49 1.44 -0.27 7.78
N GLU A 50 2.42 0.05 8.61
CA GLU A 50 2.60 1.38 9.22
C GLU A 50 3.14 2.42 8.23
N THR A 51 3.83 1.98 7.17
CA THR A 51 4.58 2.86 6.27
C THR A 51 3.89 3.13 4.93
N SER A 52 2.92 2.29 4.54
CA SER A 52 2.25 2.41 3.24
C SER A 52 1.56 3.77 3.04
N LEU A 53 0.71 4.18 3.99
CA LEU A 53 -0.03 5.44 3.87
C LEU A 53 0.92 6.66 3.88
N PRO A 54 1.89 6.80 4.82
CA PRO A 54 2.87 7.89 4.76
C PRO A 54 3.64 7.98 3.44
N LEU A 55 4.09 6.85 2.88
CA LEU A 55 4.81 6.83 1.60
C LEU A 55 3.92 7.30 0.43
N MET A 56 2.66 6.90 0.43
CA MET A 56 1.72 7.34 -0.61
C MET A 56 1.31 8.81 -0.43
N LEU A 57 1.21 9.30 0.80
CA LEU A 57 1.01 10.73 1.07
C LEU A 57 2.21 11.57 0.62
N THR A 58 3.44 11.05 0.68
CA THR A 58 4.60 11.70 0.04
C THR A 58 4.40 11.82 -1.48
N ALA A 59 3.91 10.78 -2.16
CA ALA A 59 3.62 10.87 -3.59
C ALA A 59 2.52 11.89 -3.91
N VAL A 60 1.55 12.07 -3.02
CA VAL A 60 0.55 13.15 -3.12
C VAL A 60 1.22 14.52 -2.95
N HIS A 61 2.05 14.69 -1.94
CA HIS A 61 2.81 15.92 -1.70
C HIS A 61 3.70 16.31 -2.89
N GLU A 62 4.32 15.33 -3.55
CA GLU A 62 5.14 15.49 -4.76
C GLU A 62 4.32 15.73 -6.04
N GLY A 63 2.98 15.76 -5.96
CA GLY A 63 2.11 15.98 -7.12
C GLY A 63 2.02 14.79 -8.08
N ARG A 64 2.46 13.60 -7.66
CA ARG A 64 2.43 12.38 -8.48
C ARG A 64 1.09 11.65 -8.43
N LEU A 65 0.29 11.94 -7.42
CA LEU A 65 -1.03 11.34 -7.16
C LEU A 65 -1.94 12.39 -6.50
N THR A 66 -3.24 12.40 -6.78
CA THR A 66 -4.16 13.27 -6.02
C THR A 66 -4.62 12.59 -4.74
N ILE A 67 -5.07 13.37 -3.75
CA ILE A 67 -5.57 12.81 -2.50
C ILE A 67 -6.85 11.99 -2.71
N GLU A 68 -7.72 12.42 -3.63
CA GLU A 68 -8.95 11.72 -3.99
C GLU A 68 -8.62 10.35 -4.60
N ARG A 69 -7.63 10.31 -5.50
CA ARG A 69 -7.21 9.06 -6.11
C ARG A 69 -6.58 8.11 -5.09
N LEU A 70 -5.83 8.64 -4.13
CA LEU A 70 -5.28 7.85 -3.04
C LEU A 70 -6.39 7.21 -2.18
N ILE A 71 -7.43 7.98 -1.85
CA ILE A 71 -8.62 7.47 -1.14
C ILE A 71 -9.29 6.35 -1.95
N ASP A 72 -9.45 6.52 -3.26
CA ASP A 72 -10.00 5.47 -4.11
C ASP A 72 -9.15 4.20 -4.07
N LEU A 73 -7.83 4.32 -4.22
CA LEU A 73 -6.89 3.19 -4.26
C LEU A 73 -6.79 2.41 -2.94
N MET A 74 -6.90 3.09 -1.80
CA MET A 74 -6.63 2.47 -0.48
C MET A 74 -7.88 2.22 0.37
N ALA A 75 -9.03 2.81 0.02
CA ALA A 75 -10.27 2.67 0.79
C ALA A 75 -11.49 2.34 -0.10
N SER A 76 -11.90 3.24 -0.99
CA SER A 76 -13.18 3.13 -1.71
C SER A 76 -13.23 1.92 -2.66
N ASN A 77 -12.18 1.70 -3.46
CA ASN A 77 -12.14 0.57 -4.39
C ASN A 77 -12.03 -0.78 -3.67
N PRO A 78 -11.15 -0.97 -2.66
CA PRO A 78 -11.16 -2.20 -1.86
C PRO A 78 -12.55 -2.50 -1.29
N GLN A 79 -13.21 -1.50 -0.69
CA GLN A 79 -14.56 -1.65 -0.15
C GLN A 79 -15.56 -2.13 -1.21
N ARG A 80 -15.56 -1.50 -2.39
CA ARG A 80 -16.42 -1.85 -3.52
C ARG A 80 -16.13 -3.26 -4.07
N ILE A 81 -14.86 -3.60 -4.29
CA ILE A 81 -14.44 -4.87 -4.90
C ILE A 81 -14.82 -6.06 -4.03
N PHE A 82 -14.64 -5.93 -2.71
CA PHE A 82 -14.98 -6.97 -1.75
C PHE A 82 -16.43 -6.89 -1.26
N ASN A 83 -17.25 -5.98 -1.82
CA ASN A 83 -18.65 -5.75 -1.43
C ASN A 83 -18.81 -5.58 0.09
N LEU A 84 -17.91 -4.81 0.71
CA LEU A 84 -17.93 -4.53 2.13
C LEU A 84 -19.00 -3.47 2.44
N PRO A 85 -19.74 -3.61 3.56
CA PRO A 85 -20.73 -2.62 3.94
C PRO A 85 -20.07 -1.28 4.29
N SER A 86 -20.88 -0.21 4.33
CA SER A 86 -20.43 1.06 4.90
C SER A 86 -19.97 0.85 6.34
N GLN A 87 -18.91 1.57 6.72
CA GLN A 87 -18.34 1.54 8.06
C GLN A 87 -18.56 2.91 8.73
N PRO A 88 -19.83 3.33 8.97
CA PRO A 88 -20.17 4.68 9.40
C PRO A 88 -19.57 5.06 10.77
N ASP A 89 -19.23 4.05 11.58
CA ASP A 89 -18.68 4.23 12.93
C ASP A 89 -17.14 4.31 12.97
N THR A 90 -16.49 4.32 11.79
CA THR A 90 -15.02 4.49 11.70
C THR A 90 -14.65 5.92 11.97
N ARG A 91 -13.97 6.17 13.09
CA ARG A 91 -13.46 7.49 13.48
C ARG A 91 -12.04 7.38 13.99
N ILE A 92 -11.29 8.47 13.85
CA ILE A 92 -9.98 8.64 14.47
C ILE A 92 -10.21 9.50 15.71
N GLU A 93 -9.83 8.98 16.88
CA GLU A 93 -9.72 9.76 18.10
C GLU A 93 -8.27 10.20 18.21
N VAL A 94 -8.06 11.52 18.27
CA VAL A 94 -6.73 12.10 18.46
C VAL A 94 -6.67 12.59 19.89
N ASP A 95 -5.94 11.86 20.73
CA ASP A 95 -5.66 12.32 22.08
C ASP A 95 -4.73 13.55 22.02
N PRO A 96 -4.97 14.59 22.84
CA PRO A 96 -4.17 15.81 22.87
C PRO A 96 -2.72 15.59 23.35
#